data_AF-A0A267MAM0-F1
#
_entry.id   AF-A0A267MAM0-F1
#
_cell.length_a   1.000
_cell.length_b   1.000
_cell.length_c   1.000
_cell.angle_alpha   90.00
_cell.angle_beta   90.00
_cell.angle_gamma   90.00
#
_symmetry.space_group_name_H-M   'P 1'
#
loop_
_entity.id
_entity.type
_entity.pdbx_description
1 polymer ?
#
loop_
_entity_poly.entity_id
_entity_poly.type
_entity_poly.pdbx_seq_one_letter_code
_entity_poly.pdbx_strand_id
1 'polypeptide(L)' 'MKNRCKLTGEEDHLIPVKMHHLQVKALKNAKSITDYIFTKKDQAQNHCQVGNIGLALNTMKEWLEEVNYD' A
#
# COMPACT_ATOMS: atom_id res chain seq x y z
N MET A 1 -7.87 -4.19 18.18
CA MET A 1 -7.81 -4.01 16.71
C MET A 1 -6.37 -3.66 16.32
N LYS A 2 -5.93 -3.93 15.09
CA LYS A 2 -4.55 -3.70 14.64
C LYS A 2 -4.51 -2.69 13.49
N ASN A 3 -3.44 -1.91 13.38
CA ASN A 3 -3.19 -1.05 12.22
C ASN A 3 -2.91 -1.91 10.98
N ARG A 4 -3.25 -1.40 9.79
CA ARG A 4 -3.05 -2.07 8.50
C ARG A 4 -2.40 -1.10 7.51
N CYS A 5 -1.46 -1.62 6.74
CA CYS A 5 -0.84 -0.92 5.61
C CYS A 5 -1.21 -1.63 4.30
N LYS A 6 -1.64 -0.89 3.28
CA LYS A 6 -1.99 -1.43 1.97
C LYS A 6 -1.25 -0.69 0.85
N LEU A 7 -0.38 -1.41 0.14
CA LEU A 7 0.30 -0.90 -1.05
C LEU A 7 -0.39 -1.47 -2.30
N THR A 8 -0.49 -0.66 -3.35
CA THR A 8 -1.06 -1.06 -4.65
C THR A 8 -0.34 -0.34 -5.78
N GLY A 9 -0.02 -1.06 -6.86
CA GLY A 9 0.38 -0.45 -8.12
C GLY A 9 -0.85 -0.11 -8.96
N GLU A 10 -0.92 1.12 -9.47
CA GLU A 10 -2.02 1.60 -10.33
C GLU A 10 -2.14 0.79 -11.63
N GLU A 11 -1.02 0.26 -12.13
CA GLU A 11 -0.92 -0.53 -13.35
C GLU A 11 -0.51 -1.98 -13.07
N ASP A 12 -0.90 -2.51 -11.91
CA ASP A 12 -0.72 -3.93 -11.61
C ASP A 12 -1.55 -4.78 -12.60
N HIS A 13 -0.86 -5.44 -13.53
CA HIS A 13 -1.46 -6.30 -14.56
C HIS A 13 -2.16 -7.54 -13.99
N LEU A 14 -1.82 -7.96 -12.77
CA LEU A 14 -2.40 -9.13 -12.12
C LEU A 14 -3.62 -8.73 -11.28
N ILE A 15 -3.53 -7.61 -10.56
CA ILE A 15 -4.54 -7.16 -9.61
C ILE A 15 -5.05 -5.76 -9.98
N PRO A 16 -6.25 -5.65 -10.57
CA PRO A 16 -6.79 -4.35 -10.98
C PRO A 16 -6.97 -3.38 -9.81
N VAL A 17 -6.71 -2.09 -10.02
CA VAL A 17 -6.78 -1.03 -8.99
C VAL A 17 -8.13 -0.98 -8.25
N LYS A 18 -9.26 -1.34 -8.89
CA LYS A 18 -10.57 -1.44 -8.21
C LYS A 18 -10.55 -2.34 -6.97
N MET A 19 -9.67 -3.34 -6.96
CA MET A 19 -9.50 -4.26 -5.83
C MET A 19 -8.94 -3.56 -4.60
N HIS A 20 -8.17 -2.49 -4.76
CA HIS A 20 -7.69 -1.65 -3.67
C HIS A 20 -8.86 -1.15 -2.80
N HIS A 21 -9.81 -0.46 -3.42
CA HIS A 21 -10.96 0.11 -2.72
C HIS A 21 -11.84 -0.97 -2.08
N LEU A 22 -12.00 -2.12 -2.76
CA LEU A 22 -12.74 -3.26 -2.20
C LEU A 22 -12.05 -3.84 -0.97
N GLN A 23 -10.72 -3.97 -0.99
CA GLN A 23 -9.93 -4.51 0.11
C GLN A 23 -9.90 -3.55 1.30
N VAL A 24 -9.69 -2.26 1.07
CA VAL A 24 -9.74 -1.22 2.13
C VAL A 24 -11.11 -1.23 2.80
N LYS A 25 -12.20 -1.27 2.02
CA LYS A 25 -13.57 -1.37 2.55
C LYS A 25 -13.84 -2.68 3.32
N ALA A 26 -13.17 -3.77 2.97
CA ALA A 26 -13.33 -5.06 3.64
C ALA A 26 -12.61 -5.12 5.01
N LEU A 27 -11.61 -4.28 5.25
CA LEU A 27 -10.83 -4.22 6.49
C LEU A 27 -11.58 -3.53 7.66
N LYS A 28 -12.86 -3.87 7.88
CA LYS A 28 -13.75 -3.24 8.86
C LYS A 28 -13.31 -3.35 10.33
N ASN A 29 -12.43 -4.30 10.63
CA ASN A 29 -11.91 -4.56 11.99
C ASN A 29 -10.49 -4.02 12.22
N ALA A 30 -9.95 -3.24 11.27
CA ALA A 30 -8.67 -2.55 11.45
C ALA A 30 -8.83 -1.38 12.44
N LYS A 31 -7.80 -1.11 13.25
CA LYS A 31 -7.77 0.09 14.13
C LYS A 31 -7.67 1.35 13.27
N SER A 32 -6.77 1.32 12.30
CA SER A 32 -6.60 2.30 11.23
C SER A 32 -6.10 1.59 9.96
N ILE A 33 -6.30 2.23 8.81
CA ILE A 33 -5.78 1.79 7.52
C ILE A 33 -5.00 2.96 6.91
N THR A 34 -3.75 2.70 6.56
CA THR A 34 -2.94 3.58 5.71
C THR A 34 -2.75 2.89 4.38
N ASP A 35 -3.13 3.54 3.28
CA ASP A 35 -3.13 2.96 1.96
C ASP A 35 -2.45 3.88 0.93
N TYR A 36 -1.72 3.25 0.00
CA TYR A 36 -0.95 3.93 -1.05
C TYR A 36 -1.25 3.30 -2.40
N ILE A 37 -1.48 4.15 -3.40
CA ILE A 37 -1.54 3.76 -4.82
C ILE A 37 -0.33 4.37 -5.51
N PHE A 38 0.62 3.54 -5.92
CA PHE A 38 1.80 3.93 -6.66
C PHE A 38 1.49 4.06 -8.14
N THR A 39 1.93 5.16 -8.73
CA THR A 39 1.68 5.53 -10.12
C THR A 39 2.94 5.40 -10.96
N LYS A 40 2.82 5.60 -12.27
CA LYS A 40 3.98 5.67 -13.18
C LYS A 40 5.00 6.73 -12.76
N LYS A 41 4.58 7.83 -12.12
CA LYS A 41 5.49 8.89 -11.65
C LYS A 41 6.44 8.38 -10.57
N ASP A 42 5.98 7.44 -9.77
CA ASP A 42 6.73 6.82 -8.68
C ASP A 42 7.67 5.69 -9.17
N GLN A 43 7.52 5.28 -10.43
CA GLN A 43 8.14 4.08 -11.01
C GLN A 43 7.82 2.79 -10.25
N ALA A 44 6.76 2.78 -9.44
CA ALA A 44 6.34 1.66 -8.57
C ALA A 44 4.93 1.12 -8.90
N GLN A 45 4.38 1.48 -10.06
CA GLN A 45 3.01 1.11 -10.48
C GLN A 45 2.79 -0.38 -10.78
N ASN A 46 3.85 -1.14 -10.98
CA ASN A 46 3.77 -2.56 -11.35
C ASN A 46 3.46 -3.45 -10.14
N HIS A 47 3.12 -4.71 -10.41
CA HIS A 47 2.95 -5.72 -9.37
C HIS A 47 4.13 -5.76 -8.41
N CYS A 48 3.83 -5.81 -7.11
CA CYS A 48 4.83 -5.79 -6.02
C CYS A 48 5.80 -4.60 -6.07
N GLN A 49 5.42 -3.50 -6.73
CA GLN A 49 6.23 -2.30 -6.88
C GLN A 49 7.63 -2.59 -7.49
N VAL A 50 7.75 -3.61 -8.34
CA VAL A 50 9.04 -4.11 -8.86
C VAL A 50 9.88 -3.05 -9.60
N GLY A 51 9.27 -2.00 -10.14
CA GLY A 51 10.00 -0.90 -10.77
C GLY A 51 10.71 0.05 -9.78
N ASN A 52 10.28 0.07 -8.51
CA ASN A 52 10.88 0.91 -7.47
C ASN A 52 10.64 0.30 -6.08
N ILE A 53 11.26 -0.85 -5.84
CA ILE A 53 11.17 -1.58 -4.55
C ILE A 53 11.73 -0.74 -3.40
N GLY A 54 12.74 0.09 -3.67
CA GLY A 54 13.33 0.99 -2.66
C GLY A 54 12.29 1.95 -2.07
N LEU A 55 11.49 2.60 -2.93
CA LEU A 55 10.38 3.44 -2.47
C LEU A 55 9.38 2.64 -1.64
N ALA A 56 8.96 1.47 -2.11
CA ALA A 56 7.99 0.63 -1.38
C ALA A 56 8.51 0.21 0.01
N LEU A 57 9.79 -0.15 0.12
CA LEU A 57 10.42 -0.49 1.41
C LEU A 57 10.51 0.72 2.33
N ASN A 58 10.87 1.89 1.81
CA ASN A 58 10.91 3.12 2.59
C ASN A 58 9.51 3.50 3.10
N THR A 59 8.49 3.45 2.26
CA THR A 59 7.10 3.69 2.68
C THR A 59 6.66 2.73 3.79
N MET A 60 6.99 1.43 3.69
CA MET A 60 6.68 0.47 4.75
C MET A 60 7.45 0.75 6.04
N LYS A 61 8.72 1.13 5.94
CA LYS A 61 9.56 1.49 7.08
C LYS A 61 9.01 2.72 7.79
N GLU A 62 8.72 3.80 7.05
CA GLU A 62 8.15 5.04 7.58
C GLU A 62 6.80 4.76 8.28
N TRP A 63 5.93 3.96 7.65
CA TRP A 63 4.67 3.55 8.27
C TRP A 63 4.89 2.75 9.57
N LEU A 64 5.86 1.84 9.61
CA LEU A 64 6.19 1.07 10.81
C LEU A 64 6.71 1.97 11.93
N GLU A 65 7.53 2.98 11.60
CA GLU A 65 8.01 3.97 12.57
C GLU A 65 6.83 4.76 13.14
N GLU A 66 5.96 5.31 12.29
CA GLU A 66 4.76 6.05 12.71
C GLU A 66 3.87 5.26 13.68
N VAL A 67 3.58 3.99 13.38
CA VAL A 67 2.68 3.19 14.23
C VAL A 67 3.34 2.62 15.50
N ASN A 68 4.67 2.65 15.61
CA ASN A 68 5.40 2.19 16.80
C ASN A 68 5.61 3.31 17.84
N TYR A 69 5.46 4.57 17.44
CA TYR A 69 5.46 5.72 18.35
C TYR A 69 4.05 6.07 18.88
N ASP A 70 3.05 5.26 18.55
CA ASP A 70 1.60 5.46 18.75
C ASP A 70 1.00 4.60 19.90
#